data_AF-A0A7Y3X9J2-F1
#
_entry.id   AF-A0A7Y3X9J2-F1
#
_cell.length_a   1.000
_cell.length_b   1.000
_cell.length_c   1.000
_cell.angle_alpha   90.00
_cell.angle_beta   90.00
_cell.angle_gamma   90.00
#
_symmetry.space_group_name_H-M   'P 1'
#
loop_
_entity.id
_entity.type
_entity.pdbx_description
1 polymer ?
#
loop_
_entity_poly.entity_id
_entity_poly.type
_entity_poly.pdbx_seq_one_letter_code
_entity_poly.pdbx_strand_id
1 'polypeptide(L)'
;MTNWKRNTMILITNLHQLSSKLPVEVGEKKEEKYKRKRELNDQAYFLFMFSRFEDRIRDESSQLITRKQTFITSWKQRAVWDILPSASRGEMPFKKRLALLLEKGGSDYNLVVDYYKERNSIAHGGNFISPISMPSVISELKRLHRAVKA
;
A
#
# COMPACT_ATOMS: atom_id res chain seq x y z
N MET A 1 -38.43 12.86 53.26
CA MET A 1 -37.99 12.49 51.88
C MET A 1 -37.37 13.71 51.22
N THR A 2 -36.05 13.72 51.07
CA THR A 2 -35.24 14.89 50.71
C THR A 2 -35.30 15.23 49.22
N ASN A 3 -35.33 16.54 48.93
CA ASN A 3 -35.52 17.18 47.61
C ASN A 3 -34.52 16.70 46.53
N TRP A 4 -33.39 16.13 46.94
CA TRP A 4 -32.36 15.58 46.07
C TRP A 4 -32.78 14.34 45.26
N LYS A 5 -33.65 13.48 45.80
CA LYS A 5 -34.10 12.27 45.08
C LYS A 5 -35.06 12.57 43.92
N ARG A 6 -35.77 13.70 43.96
CA ARG A 6 -36.67 14.13 42.87
C ARG A 6 -35.90 14.77 41.72
N ASN A 7 -34.90 15.61 42.01
CA ASN A 7 -34.08 16.25 40.98
C ASN A 7 -33.22 15.25 40.19
N THR A 8 -32.74 14.18 40.84
CA THR A 8 -31.99 13.11 40.16
C THR A 8 -32.88 12.26 39.25
N MET A 9 -34.13 11.96 39.65
CA MET A 9 -35.07 11.25 38.79
C MET A 9 -35.47 12.05 37.54
N ILE A 10 -35.66 13.37 37.66
CA ILE A 10 -36.00 14.24 36.52
C ILE A 10 -34.84 14.33 35.53
N LEU A 11 -33.58 14.39 36.00
CA LEU A 11 -32.39 14.39 35.14
C LEU A 11 -32.22 13.07 34.37
N ILE A 12 -32.44 11.92 35.02
CA ILE A 12 -32.31 10.60 34.38
C ILE A 12 -33.43 10.39 33.33
N THR A 13 -34.65 10.84 33.62
CA THR A 13 -35.78 10.71 32.70
C THR A 13 -35.58 11.56 31.44
N ASN A 14 -35.06 12.79 31.58
CA ASN A 14 -34.74 13.66 30.45
C ASN A 14 -33.54 13.15 29.62
N LEU A 15 -32.54 12.52 30.23
CA LEU A 15 -31.40 11.92 29.52
C LEU A 15 -31.84 10.73 28.64
N HIS A 16 -32.76 9.90 29.12
CA HIS A 16 -33.29 8.79 28.33
C HIS A 16 -34.15 9.27 27.15
N GLN A 17 -34.91 10.36 27.35
CA GLN A 17 -35.75 10.97 26.31
C GLN A 17 -34.97 11.80 25.27
N LEU A 18 -33.78 12.31 25.63
CA LEU A 18 -32.84 12.96 24.72
C LEU A 18 -32.05 11.94 23.90
N SER A 19 -31.68 10.80 24.49
CA SER A 19 -31.00 9.70 23.78
C SER A 19 -31.89 9.04 22.74
N SER A 20 -33.21 8.99 22.95
CA SER A 20 -34.17 8.41 22.00
C SER A 20 -34.63 9.37 20.89
N LYS A 21 -34.19 10.64 20.93
CA LYS A 21 -34.57 11.69 19.96
C LYS A 21 -33.42 12.15 19.07
N LEU A 22 -32.21 11.60 19.25
CA LEU A 22 -31.15 11.79 18.26
C LEU A 22 -31.50 10.95 17.02
N PRO A 23 -31.70 11.57 15.85
CA PRO A 23 -32.05 10.83 14.64
C PRO A 23 -30.89 9.90 14.27
N VAL A 24 -31.16 8.60 14.22
CA VAL A 24 -30.24 7.54 13.75
C VAL A 24 -29.60 7.93 12.40
N GLU A 25 -30.36 8.59 11.54
CA GLU A 25 -29.92 9.16 10.25
C GLU A 25 -28.71 10.12 10.33
N VAL A 26 -28.54 10.87 11.43
CA VAL A 26 -27.42 11.82 11.58
C VAL A 26 -26.14 11.11 12.05
N GLY A 27 -26.27 9.97 12.74
CA GLY A 27 -25.16 9.10 13.09
C GLY A 27 -24.60 8.36 11.87
N GLU A 28 -25.47 7.75 11.07
CA GLU A 28 -25.11 6.96 9.89
C GLU A 28 -24.38 7.79 8.83
N LYS A 29 -24.88 9.00 8.51
CA LYS A 29 -24.23 9.93 7.57
C LYS A 29 -22.83 10.37 8.02
N LYS A 30 -22.58 10.45 9.33
CA LYS A 30 -21.25 10.77 9.87
C LYS A 30 -20.32 9.57 9.77
N GLU A 31 -20.79 8.37 10.09
CA GLU A 31 -20.01 7.13 10.01
C GLU A 31 -19.54 6.83 8.58
N GLU A 32 -20.43 6.98 7.59
CA GLU A 32 -20.09 6.84 6.17
C GLU A 32 -19.03 7.86 5.74
N LYS A 33 -19.17 9.12 6.18
CA LYS A 33 -18.17 10.17 5.92
C LYS A 33 -16.81 9.83 6.51
N TYR A 34 -16.76 9.31 7.74
CA TYR A 34 -15.50 8.88 8.36
C TYR A 34 -14.91 7.65 7.67
N LYS A 35 -15.74 6.69 7.28
CA LYS A 35 -15.31 5.51 6.52
C LYS A 35 -14.67 5.92 5.19
N ARG A 36 -15.33 6.81 4.43
CA ARG A 36 -14.79 7.32 3.16
C ARG A 36 -13.46 8.06 3.34
N LYS A 37 -13.33 8.86 4.40
CA LYS A 37 -12.06 9.55 4.71
C LYS A 37 -10.93 8.57 5.06
N ARG A 38 -11.23 7.51 5.81
CA ARG A 38 -10.25 6.46 6.12
C ARG A 38 -9.81 5.74 4.86
N GLU A 39 -10.75 5.34 4.02
CA GLU A 39 -10.45 4.69 2.73
C GLU A 39 -9.50 5.55 1.91
N LEU A 40 -9.80 6.84 1.71
CA LEU A 40 -8.94 7.77 0.97
C LEU A 40 -7.53 7.90 1.57
N ASN A 41 -7.42 7.92 2.90
CA ASN A 41 -6.13 7.96 3.58
C ASN A 41 -5.34 6.67 3.33
N ASP A 42 -5.99 5.51 3.43
CA ASP A 42 -5.37 4.21 3.15
C ASP A 42 -4.89 4.13 1.70
N GLN A 43 -5.66 4.63 0.71
CA GLN A 43 -5.20 4.66 -0.69
C GLN A 43 -3.97 5.55 -0.85
N ALA A 44 -3.99 6.77 -0.28
CA ALA A 44 -2.87 7.69 -0.36
C ALA A 44 -1.62 7.12 0.31
N TYR A 45 -1.79 6.48 1.46
CA TYR A 45 -0.69 5.85 2.19
C TYR A 45 -0.12 4.64 1.42
N PHE A 46 -0.99 3.83 0.83
CA PHE A 46 -0.58 2.73 -0.05
C PHE A 46 0.24 3.24 -1.25
N LEU A 47 -0.25 4.24 -1.98
CA LEU A 47 0.45 4.85 -3.12
C LEU A 47 1.84 5.35 -2.72
N PHE A 48 1.93 6.05 -1.58
CA PHE A 48 3.20 6.54 -1.06
C PHE A 48 4.16 5.39 -0.71
N MET A 49 3.70 4.38 0.02
CA MET A 49 4.56 3.25 0.41
C MET A 49 5.03 2.45 -0.80
N PHE A 50 4.14 2.24 -1.77
CA PHE A 50 4.47 1.48 -2.97
C PHE A 50 5.45 2.24 -3.87
N SER A 51 5.33 3.57 -4.01
CA SER A 51 6.29 4.35 -4.82
C SER A 51 7.72 4.27 -4.25
N ARG A 52 7.87 4.29 -2.92
CA ARG A 52 9.19 4.06 -2.27
C ARG A 52 9.74 2.66 -2.53
N PHE A 53 8.86 1.67 -2.63
CA PHE A 53 9.25 0.31 -2.99
C PHE A 53 9.59 0.18 -4.49
N GLU A 54 8.90 0.90 -5.38
CA GLU A 54 9.25 0.99 -6.80
C GLU A 54 10.64 1.60 -6.99
N ASP A 55 10.96 2.68 -6.27
CA ASP A 55 12.31 3.28 -6.26
C ASP A 55 13.36 2.26 -5.85
N ARG A 56 13.09 1.50 -4.77
CA ARG A 56 13.99 0.44 -4.29
C ARG A 56 14.25 -0.63 -5.35
N ILE A 57 13.20 -1.10 -6.04
CA ILE A 57 13.34 -2.07 -7.14
C ILE A 57 14.18 -1.49 -8.27
N ARG A 58 13.98 -0.21 -8.62
CA ARG A 58 14.79 0.48 -9.64
C ARG A 58 16.26 0.52 -9.24
N ASP A 59 16.56 0.86 -8.00
CA ASP A 59 17.92 1.01 -7.52
C ASP A 59 18.64 -0.35 -7.46
N GLU A 60 18.02 -1.35 -6.84
CA GLU A 60 18.60 -2.69 -6.69
C GLU A 60 18.78 -3.39 -8.04
N SER A 61 17.81 -3.29 -8.96
CA SER A 61 17.96 -3.84 -10.31
C SER A 61 19.07 -3.15 -11.09
N SER A 62 19.22 -1.83 -10.95
CA SER A 62 20.30 -1.09 -11.61
C SER A 62 21.67 -1.46 -11.06
N GLN A 63 21.79 -1.60 -9.74
CA GLN A 63 23.02 -2.08 -9.11
C GLN A 63 23.38 -3.49 -9.56
N LEU A 64 22.41 -4.41 -9.62
CA LEU A 64 22.63 -5.77 -10.10
C LEU A 64 23.17 -5.78 -11.54
N ILE A 65 22.55 -5.03 -12.44
CA ILE A 65 22.98 -4.89 -13.84
C ILE A 65 24.43 -4.37 -13.89
N THR A 66 24.73 -3.27 -13.20
CA THR A 66 26.08 -2.69 -13.17
C THR A 66 27.10 -3.69 -12.63
N ARG A 67 26.83 -4.36 -11.50
CA ARG A 67 27.74 -5.36 -10.94
C ARG A 67 28.00 -6.50 -11.95
N LYS A 68 26.96 -6.99 -12.64
CA LYS A 68 27.10 -8.08 -13.61
C LYS A 68 27.88 -7.65 -14.86
N GLN A 69 27.68 -6.42 -15.34
CA GLN A 69 28.46 -5.85 -16.45
C GLN A 69 29.95 -5.68 -16.09
N THR A 70 30.25 -5.25 -14.86
CA THR A 70 31.63 -5.00 -14.41
C THR A 70 32.38 -6.30 -14.06
N PHE A 71 31.77 -7.22 -13.32
CA PHE A 71 32.50 -8.32 -12.69
C PHE A 71 32.48 -9.65 -13.46
N ILE A 72 31.55 -9.88 -14.40
CA ILE A 72 31.54 -11.12 -15.19
C ILE A 72 32.66 -11.08 -16.22
N THR A 73 33.67 -11.94 -16.11
CA THR A 73 34.81 -11.98 -17.06
C THR A 73 34.48 -12.66 -18.38
N SER A 74 33.61 -13.68 -18.36
CA SER A 74 33.18 -14.37 -19.57
C SER A 74 32.33 -13.46 -20.44
N TRP A 75 32.82 -13.14 -21.64
CA TRP A 75 32.06 -12.33 -22.60
C TRP A 75 30.67 -12.91 -22.84
N LYS A 76 30.56 -14.21 -23.15
CA LYS A 76 29.27 -14.85 -23.45
C LYS A 76 28.22 -14.64 -22.34
N GLN A 77 28.64 -14.63 -21.08
CA GLN A 77 27.74 -14.37 -19.95
C GLN A 77 27.46 -12.88 -19.76
N ARG A 78 28.44 -12.00 -20.01
CA ARG A 78 28.29 -10.54 -19.91
C ARG A 78 27.37 -9.97 -20.99
N ALA A 79 27.36 -10.57 -22.19
CA ALA A 79 26.53 -10.15 -23.34
C ALA A 79 25.07 -9.91 -23.01
N VAL A 80 24.49 -10.80 -22.21
CA VAL A 80 23.09 -10.71 -21.82
C VAL A 80 22.83 -9.50 -20.91
N TRP A 81 23.84 -9.04 -20.18
CA TRP A 81 23.75 -7.86 -19.32
C TRP A 81 24.04 -6.56 -20.07
N ASP A 82 24.89 -6.59 -21.10
CA ASP A 82 25.24 -5.40 -21.90
C ASP A 82 24.08 -4.89 -22.76
N ILE A 83 23.11 -5.77 -23.10
CA ILE A 83 21.89 -5.38 -23.81
C ILE A 83 20.83 -4.72 -22.90
N LEU A 84 20.95 -4.89 -21.57
CA LEU A 84 20.00 -4.29 -20.64
C LEU A 84 20.33 -2.80 -20.46
N PRO A 85 19.31 -1.92 -20.40
CA PRO A 85 19.55 -0.52 -20.12
C PRO A 85 20.16 -0.39 -18.71
N SER A 86 21.37 0.15 -18.64
CA SER A 86 21.90 0.71 -17.40
C SER A 86 21.06 1.93 -17.01
N ALA A 87 21.21 2.40 -15.76
CA ALA A 87 20.56 3.62 -15.30
C ALA A 87 20.75 4.83 -16.25
N SER A 88 21.80 4.82 -17.07
CA SER A 88 22.12 5.84 -18.08
C SER A 88 21.56 5.59 -19.49
N ARG A 89 21.07 4.38 -19.83
CA ARG A 89 20.74 3.96 -21.22
C ARG A 89 19.25 3.78 -21.53
N GLY A 90 18.36 4.03 -20.57
CA GLY A 90 16.91 4.07 -20.84
C GLY A 90 16.02 3.48 -19.73
N GLU A 91 14.72 3.67 -19.87
CA GLU A 91 13.74 3.22 -18.88
C GLU A 91 13.37 1.74 -19.10
N MET A 92 13.73 0.88 -18.14
CA MET A 92 13.27 -0.51 -18.12
C MET A 92 11.90 -0.62 -17.44
N PRO A 93 10.91 -1.29 -18.05
CA PRO A 93 9.60 -1.53 -17.43
C PRO A 93 9.70 -2.19 -16.05
N PHE A 94 8.85 -1.76 -15.12
CA PHE A 94 8.83 -2.23 -13.73
C PHE A 94 8.87 -3.76 -13.59
N LYS A 95 7.99 -4.47 -14.29
CA LYS A 95 7.92 -5.94 -14.21
C LYS A 95 9.17 -6.65 -14.71
N LYS A 96 9.94 -6.04 -15.64
CA LYS A 96 11.22 -6.58 -16.09
C LYS A 96 12.29 -6.40 -15.02
N ARG A 97 12.33 -5.24 -14.36
CA ARG A 97 13.20 -5.00 -13.19
C ARG A 97 12.91 -5.98 -12.05
N LEU A 98 11.63 -6.19 -11.78
CA LEU A 98 11.18 -7.15 -10.76
C LEU A 98 11.66 -8.57 -11.06
N ALA A 99 11.58 -9.02 -12.32
CA ALA A 99 12.03 -10.35 -12.75
C ALA A 99 13.55 -10.55 -12.70
N LEU A 100 14.34 -9.48 -12.53
CA LEU A 100 15.78 -9.58 -12.26
C LEU A 100 16.07 -9.85 -10.78
N LEU A 101 15.17 -9.45 -9.88
CA LEU A 101 15.38 -9.49 -8.43
C LEU A 101 14.66 -10.65 -7.76
N LEU A 102 13.54 -11.10 -8.34
CA LEU A 102 12.71 -12.17 -7.81
C LEU A 102 12.47 -13.24 -8.86
N GLU A 103 12.24 -14.47 -8.40
CA GLU A 103 11.84 -15.57 -9.26
C GLU A 103 10.51 -15.24 -9.96
N LYS A 104 10.55 -15.15 -11.29
CA LYS A 104 9.37 -14.80 -12.10
C LYS A 104 8.30 -15.88 -11.94
N GLY A 105 7.12 -15.48 -11.48
CA GLY A 105 6.00 -16.38 -11.20
C GLY A 105 6.01 -16.98 -9.78
N GLY A 106 7.05 -16.72 -8.99
CA GLY A 106 7.09 -17.06 -7.56
C GLY A 106 6.12 -16.20 -6.73
N SER A 107 5.88 -16.62 -5.48
CA SER A 107 4.93 -15.96 -4.57
C SER A 107 5.21 -14.47 -4.39
N ASP A 108 6.46 -14.10 -4.12
CA ASP A 108 6.89 -12.71 -3.92
C ASP A 108 6.73 -11.87 -5.19
N TYR A 109 7.07 -12.45 -6.34
CA TYR A 109 6.90 -11.79 -7.63
C TYR A 109 5.42 -11.49 -7.90
N ASN A 110 4.55 -12.49 -7.71
CA ASN A 110 3.12 -12.36 -7.97
C ASN A 110 2.48 -11.33 -7.02
N LEU A 111 2.85 -11.36 -5.73
CA LEU A 111 2.36 -10.39 -4.75
C LEU A 111 2.70 -8.95 -5.14
N VAL A 112 3.94 -8.69 -5.56
CA VAL A 112 4.35 -7.35 -6.01
C VAL A 112 3.63 -6.96 -7.31
N VAL A 113 3.42 -7.91 -8.22
CA VAL A 113 2.65 -7.66 -9.45
C VAL A 113 1.20 -7.29 -9.13
N ASP A 114 0.59 -7.91 -8.12
CA ASP A 114 -0.77 -7.61 -7.72
C ASP A 114 -0.85 -6.22 -7.05
N TYR A 115 0.08 -5.89 -6.16
CA TYR A 115 0.18 -4.52 -5.65
C TYR A 115 0.44 -3.47 -6.72
N TYR A 116 1.24 -3.79 -7.74
CA TYR A 116 1.47 -2.89 -8.86
C TYR A 116 0.18 -2.66 -9.68
N LYS A 117 -0.66 -3.69 -9.86
CA LYS A 117 -1.97 -3.54 -10.51
C LYS A 117 -2.89 -2.64 -9.68
N GLU A 118 -2.98 -2.86 -8.37
CA GLU A 118 -3.77 -2.03 -7.46
C GLU A 118 -3.30 -0.57 -7.49
N ARG A 119 -1.98 -0.34 -7.42
CA ARG A 119 -1.39 1.01 -7.53
C ARG A 119 -1.79 1.71 -8.82
N ASN A 120 -1.73 1.02 -9.95
CA ASN A 120 -2.14 1.60 -11.23
C ASN A 120 -3.64 1.85 -11.30
N SER A 121 -4.47 0.95 -10.75
CA SER A 121 -5.92 1.18 -10.64
C SER A 121 -6.22 2.49 -9.90
N ILE A 122 -5.65 2.67 -8.70
CA ILE A 122 -5.84 3.88 -7.89
C ILE A 122 -5.31 5.12 -8.59
N ALA A 123 -4.10 5.04 -9.18
CA ALA A 123 -3.48 6.17 -9.88
C ALA A 123 -4.31 6.67 -11.08
N HIS A 124 -5.10 5.80 -11.70
CA HIS A 124 -6.01 6.15 -12.80
C HIS A 124 -7.43 6.50 -12.33
N GLY A 125 -7.63 6.74 -11.03
CA GLY A 125 -8.93 7.10 -10.46
C GLY A 125 -9.85 5.91 -10.20
N GLY A 126 -9.34 4.68 -10.28
CA GLY A 126 -10.03 3.49 -9.82
C GLY A 126 -10.13 3.47 -8.29
N ASN A 127 -11.03 2.61 -7.78
CA ASN A 127 -11.09 2.28 -6.36
C ASN A 127 -10.33 0.98 -6.12
N PHE A 128 -10.03 0.70 -4.84
CA PHE A 128 -9.64 -0.64 -4.44
C PHE A 128 -10.73 -1.64 -4.82
N ILE A 129 -10.33 -2.75 -5.44
CA ILE A 129 -11.25 -3.86 -5.74
C ILE A 129 -11.65 -4.58 -4.44
N SER A 130 -10.79 -4.54 -3.41
CA SER A 130 -11.02 -5.08 -2.06
C SER A 130 -10.43 -4.14 -1.00
N PRO A 131 -11.07 -3.98 0.18
CA PRO A 131 -10.47 -3.23 1.28
C PRO A 131 -9.06 -3.72 1.57
N ILE A 132 -8.07 -2.85 1.39
CA ILE A 132 -6.68 -3.17 1.69
C ILE A 132 -6.44 -2.98 3.19
N SER A 133 -6.00 -4.05 3.85
CA SER A 133 -5.46 -3.96 5.20
C SER A 133 -4.07 -3.33 5.14
N MET A 134 -3.97 -2.04 5.46
CA MET A 134 -2.68 -1.35 5.52
C MET A 134 -1.66 -2.04 6.46
N PRO A 135 -2.02 -2.59 7.63
CA PRO A 135 -1.11 -3.40 8.42
C PRO A 135 -0.48 -4.58 7.67
N SER A 136 -1.28 -5.28 6.86
CA SER A 136 -0.80 -6.40 6.03
C SER A 136 0.16 -5.91 4.95
N VAL A 137 -0.21 -4.86 4.21
CA VAL A 137 0.66 -4.24 3.20
C VAL A 137 1.99 -3.81 3.79
N ILE A 138 1.98 -3.13 4.94
CA ILE A 138 3.21 -2.65 5.59
C ILE A 138 4.10 -3.83 5.96
N SER A 139 3.52 -4.89 6.54
CA SER A 139 4.26 -6.10 6.91
C SER A 139 4.91 -6.75 5.69
N GLU A 140 4.14 -6.90 4.61
CA GLU A 140 4.57 -7.54 3.38
C GLU A 140 5.60 -6.71 2.62
N LEU A 141 5.40 -5.39 2.47
CA LEU A 141 6.39 -4.51 1.85
C LEU A 141 7.69 -4.47 2.66
N LYS A 142 7.64 -4.51 4.00
CA LYS A 142 8.85 -4.63 4.83
C LYS A 142 9.59 -5.96 4.61
N ARG A 143 8.87 -7.06 4.38
CA ARG A 143 9.47 -8.36 4.05
C ARG A 143 10.08 -8.32 2.64
N LEU A 144 9.31 -7.86 1.66
CA LEU A 144 9.71 -7.75 0.25
C LEU A 144 10.91 -6.81 0.08
N HIS A 145 10.96 -5.70 0.81
CA HIS A 145 12.11 -4.78 0.80
C HIS A 145 13.44 -5.47 1.13
N ARG A 146 13.42 -6.51 1.99
CA ARG A 146 14.60 -7.32 2.30
C ARG A 146 14.87 -8.35 1.20
N ALA A 147 13.81 -8.95 0.65
CA ALA A 147 13.91 -9.98 -0.38
C ALA A 147 14.50 -9.46 -1.70
N VAL A 148 14.20 -8.21 -2.08
CA VAL A 148 14.69 -7.60 -3.34
C VAL A 148 16.13 -7.08 -3.29
N LYS A 149 16.86 -7.32 -2.20
CA LYS A 149 18.25 -6.85 -2.06
C LYS A 149 19.17 -7.71 -2.95
N ALA A 150 19.84 -7.06 -3.90
CA ALA A 150 20.79 -7.65 -4.84
C ALA A 150 22.22 -7.70 -4.31
#